data_AF-C4RHA7-F1
#
_entry.id   AF-C4RHA7-F1
#
_cell.length_a   1.000
_cell.length_b   1.000
_cell.length_c   1.000
_cell.angle_alpha   90.00
_cell.angle_beta   90.00
_cell.angle_gamma   90.00
#
_symmetry.space_group_name_H-M   'P 1'
#
loop_
_entity.id
_entity.type
_entity.pdbx_description
1 polymer ?
#
loop_
_entity_poly.entity_id
_entity_poly.type
_entity_poly.pdbx_seq_one_letter_code
_entity_poly.pdbx_strand_id
1 'polypeptide(L)'
;MTDLKLLLDFYGVTGEEAEPLRELARAGRQRGRWSGYRNVVPDWFRQYLDLEADAAEIRWYQSEVIPGILQTEPYIRAILDEGEDVERQIAVRLE
;
A
#
# COMPACT_ATOMS: atom_id res chain seq x y z
N MET A 1 -15.48 -17.62 -2.04
CA MET A 1 -15.70 -18.53 -0.88
C MET A 1 -15.62 -20.00 -1.30
N THR A 2 -15.87 -20.30 -2.57
CA THR A 2 -15.88 -21.66 -3.14
C THR A 2 -14.54 -22.40 -2.97
N ASP A 3 -13.41 -21.77 -3.29
CA ASP A 3 -12.09 -22.44 -3.20
C ASP A 3 -11.67 -22.80 -1.77
N LEU A 4 -11.87 -21.90 -0.81
CA LEU A 4 -11.54 -22.21 0.60
C LEU A 4 -12.40 -23.37 1.11
N LYS A 5 -13.70 -23.38 0.78
CA LYS A 5 -14.59 -24.48 1.17
C LYS A 5 -14.10 -25.81 0.59
N LEU A 6 -13.76 -25.83 -0.70
CA LEU A 6 -13.21 -27.02 -1.37
C LEU A 6 -11.91 -27.50 -0.71
N LEU A 7 -11.01 -26.60 -0.33
CA LEU A 7 -9.76 -26.94 0.35
C LEU A 7 -10.01 -27.49 1.75
N LEU A 8 -10.89 -26.87 2.54
CA LEU A 8 -11.25 -27.36 3.88
C LEU A 8 -11.88 -28.76 3.80
N ASP A 9 -12.79 -28.97 2.84
CA ASP A 9 -13.43 -30.26 2.61
C ASP A 9 -12.40 -31.32 2.16
N PHE A 10 -11.45 -30.95 1.28
CA PHE A 10 -10.40 -31.86 0.80
C PHE A 10 -9.40 -32.28 1.90
N TYR A 11 -9.01 -31.33 2.76
CA TYR A 11 -8.10 -31.60 3.88
C TYR A 11 -8.80 -32.12 5.13
N GLY A 12 -10.12 -32.29 5.11
CA GLY A 12 -10.91 -32.79 6.24
C GLY A 12 -10.98 -31.85 7.44
N VAL A 13 -10.69 -30.55 7.25
CA VAL A 13 -10.70 -29.55 8.31
C VAL A 13 -12.14 -29.08 8.53
N THR A 14 -12.67 -29.29 9.74
CA THR A 14 -14.08 -29.00 10.06
C THR A 14 -14.23 -28.33 11.42
N GLY A 15 -15.43 -27.84 11.72
CA GLY A 15 -15.77 -27.30 13.05
C GLY A 15 -14.89 -26.11 13.45
N GLU A 16 -14.43 -26.12 14.70
CA GLU A 16 -13.63 -25.04 15.30
C GLU A 16 -12.31 -24.78 14.55
N GLU A 17 -11.69 -25.79 13.93
CA GLU A 17 -10.41 -25.62 13.23
C GLU A 17 -10.58 -24.87 11.89
N ALA A 18 -11.76 -24.94 11.30
CA ALA A 18 -12.07 -24.26 10.03
C ALA A 18 -12.41 -22.77 10.24
N GLU A 19 -12.87 -22.39 11.42
CA GLU A 19 -13.39 -21.04 11.67
C GLU A 19 -12.32 -19.94 11.57
N PRO A 20 -11.09 -20.11 12.15
CA PRO A 20 -10.00 -19.15 11.95
C PRO A 20 -9.61 -18.97 10.48
N LEU A 21 -9.65 -20.04 9.68
CA LEU A 21 -9.32 -19.99 8.25
C LEU A 21 -10.41 -19.27 7.44
N ARG A 22 -11.67 -19.41 7.85
CA ARG A 22 -12.80 -18.67 7.26
C ARG A 22 -12.73 -17.19 7.58
N GLU A 23 -12.42 -16.86 8.83
CA GLU A 23 -12.22 -15.47 9.26
C GLU A 23 -11.01 -14.84 8.55
N LEU A 24 -9.90 -15.55 8.44
CA LEU A 24 -8.72 -15.08 7.70
C LEU A 24 -9.05 -14.80 6.22
N ALA A 25 -9.81 -15.67 5.57
CA ALA A 25 -10.20 -15.46 4.18
C ALA A 25 -11.26 -14.35 3.98
N ARG A 26 -12.06 -14.05 5.02
CA ARG A 26 -12.94 -12.88 5.04
C ARG A 26 -12.11 -11.61 5.20
N ALA A 27 -11.18 -11.59 6.15
CA ALA A 27 -10.27 -10.48 6.40
C ALA A 27 -9.42 -10.15 5.15
N GLY A 28 -8.85 -11.17 4.49
CA GLY A 28 -8.06 -10.97 3.26
C GLY A 28 -8.86 -10.41 2.07
N ARG A 29 -10.18 -10.57 2.05
CA ARG A 29 -11.08 -9.97 1.04
C ARG A 29 -11.49 -8.52 1.35
N GLN A 30 -11.17 -8.00 2.54
CA GLN A 30 -11.43 -6.60 2.88
C GLN A 30 -10.39 -5.64 2.28
N ARG A 31 -9.42 -6.14 1.49
CA ARG A 31 -8.57 -5.34 0.59
C ARG A 31 -9.46 -4.50 -0.33
N GLY A 32 -9.39 -3.18 -0.21
CA GLY A 32 -10.38 -2.26 -0.79
C GLY A 32 -10.96 -1.22 0.17
N ARG A 33 -10.36 -1.02 1.36
CA ARG A 33 -10.74 0.03 2.33
C ARG A 33 -10.70 1.45 1.74
N TRP A 34 -9.98 1.66 0.65
CA TRP A 34 -9.77 2.96 0.00
C TRP A 34 -10.83 3.33 -1.06
N SER A 35 -12.02 2.71 -1.04
CA SER A 35 -13.08 2.98 -2.02
C SER A 35 -13.54 4.45 -2.09
N GLY A 36 -13.32 5.23 -1.03
CA GLY A 36 -13.61 6.68 -0.97
C GLY A 36 -12.58 7.57 -1.69
N TYR A 37 -11.40 7.07 -2.02
CA TYR A 37 -10.30 7.83 -2.63
C TYR A 37 -10.04 7.45 -4.10
N ARG A 38 -11.01 6.78 -4.75
CA ARG A 38 -10.88 6.32 -6.14
C ARG A 38 -10.53 7.41 -7.14
N ASN A 39 -10.91 8.65 -6.86
CA ASN A 39 -10.76 9.78 -7.78
C ASN A 39 -9.38 10.46 -7.68
N VAL A 40 -8.62 10.17 -6.62
CA VAL A 40 -7.32 10.80 -6.34
C VAL A 40 -6.17 9.79 -6.34
N VAL A 41 -6.46 8.50 -6.19
CA VAL A 41 -5.44 7.44 -6.22
C VAL A 41 -5.55 6.61 -7.51
N PRO A 42 -4.49 6.57 -8.34
CA PRO A 42 -4.44 5.72 -9.53
C PRO A 42 -4.69 4.24 -9.20
N ASP A 43 -5.40 3.53 -10.08
CA ASP A 43 -5.76 2.12 -9.86
C ASP A 43 -4.55 1.24 -9.53
N TRP A 44 -3.41 1.46 -10.20
CA TRP A 44 -2.17 0.70 -9.99
C TRP A 44 -1.56 0.90 -8.60
N PHE A 45 -1.80 2.04 -7.95
CA PHE A 45 -1.21 2.37 -6.63
C PHE A 45 -2.07 1.87 -5.46
N ARG A 46 -3.33 1.49 -5.70
CA ARG A 46 -4.24 1.06 -4.63
C ARG A 46 -3.80 -0.23 -3.96
N GLN A 47 -3.26 -1.17 -4.73
CA GLN A 47 -2.74 -2.42 -4.17
C GLN A 47 -1.57 -2.16 -3.22
N TYR A 48 -0.71 -1.19 -3.55
CA TYR A 48 0.37 -0.76 -2.67
C TYR A 48 -0.17 -0.20 -1.35
N LEU A 49 -1.16 0.71 -1.38
CA LEU A 49 -1.75 1.28 -0.16
C LEU A 49 -2.45 0.24 0.73
N ASP A 50 -3.13 -0.74 0.14
CA ASP A 50 -3.72 -1.85 0.90
C ASP A 50 -2.64 -2.71 1.58
N LEU A 51 -1.50 -2.94 0.92
CA LEU A 51 -0.37 -3.66 1.48
C LEU A 51 0.35 -2.85 2.56
N GLU A 52 0.55 -1.55 2.33
CA GLU A 52 1.18 -0.62 3.25
C GLU A 52 0.39 -0.49 4.55
N ALA A 53 -0.94 -0.40 4.49
CA ALA A 53 -1.80 -0.31 5.66
C ALA A 53 -1.77 -1.58 6.55
N ASP A 54 -1.54 -2.75 5.95
CA ASP A 54 -1.45 -4.02 6.67
C ASP A 54 0.01 -4.38 7.03
N ALA A 55 1.00 -3.54 6.68
CA ALA A 55 2.41 -3.85 6.88
C ALA A 55 2.83 -3.72 8.34
N ALA A 56 3.58 -4.70 8.84
CA ALA A 56 4.21 -4.61 10.17
C ALA A 56 5.50 -3.77 10.15
N GLU A 57 6.15 -3.66 8.99
CA GLU A 57 7.38 -2.89 8.79
C GLU A 57 7.42 -2.35 7.35
N ILE A 58 7.88 -1.12 7.17
CA ILE A 58 8.15 -0.51 5.86
C ILE A 58 9.65 -0.28 5.74
N ARG A 59 10.27 -0.88 4.71
CA ARG A 59 11.67 -0.62 4.35
C ARG A 59 11.71 0.14 3.04
N TRP A 60 12.26 1.33 3.09
CA TRP A 60 12.39 2.20 1.91
C TRP A 60 13.86 2.24 1.48
N TYR A 61 14.12 1.91 0.21
CA TYR A 61 15.43 2.09 -0.41
C TYR A 61 15.29 2.88 -1.72
N GLN A 62 16.20 3.83 -1.92
CA GLN A 62 16.34 4.63 -3.14
C GLN A 62 17.84 4.65 -3.46
N SER A 63 18.22 4.18 -4.64
CA SER A 63 19.63 3.95 -4.98
C SER A 63 20.42 5.24 -5.21
N GLU A 64 19.77 6.27 -5.75
CA GLU A 64 20.43 7.48 -6.25
C GLU A 64 20.06 8.74 -5.46
N VAL A 65 18.94 8.71 -4.73
CA VAL A 65 18.42 9.88 -4.02
C VAL A 65 17.99 9.54 -2.60
N ILE A 66 17.94 10.56 -1.75
CA ILE A 66 17.39 10.44 -0.41
C ILE A 66 15.86 10.23 -0.53
N PRO A 67 15.24 9.33 0.25
CA PRO A 67 13.78 9.16 0.27
C PRO A 67 13.04 10.49 0.48
N GLY A 68 11.98 10.73 -0.29
CA GLY A 68 11.26 12.00 -0.36
C GLY A 68 10.90 12.60 1.00
N ILE A 69 10.41 11.77 1.93
CA ILE A 69 10.03 12.16 3.29
C ILE A 69 11.20 12.67 4.17
N LEU A 70 12.44 12.43 3.74
CA LEU A 70 13.66 12.88 4.42
C LEU A 70 14.38 13.99 3.63
N GLN A 71 13.83 14.42 2.49
CA GLN A 71 14.43 15.48 1.70
C GLN A 71 14.19 16.83 2.36
N THR A 72 15.22 17.67 2.36
CA THR A 72 15.13 19.06 2.80
C THR A 72 14.95 19.97 1.60
N GLU A 73 14.40 21.17 1.79
CA GLU A 73 14.25 22.14 0.70
C GLU A 73 15.54 22.35 -0.12
N PRO A 74 16.73 22.55 0.50
CA PRO A 74 17.96 22.70 -0.27
C PRO A 74 18.32 21.45 -1.10
N TYR A 75 18.03 20.25 -0.59
CA TYR A 75 18.27 19.01 -1.32
C TYR A 75 17.31 18.87 -2.51
N ILE A 76 16.02 19.16 -2.30
CA ILE A 76 15.01 19.11 -3.36
C ILE A 76 15.39 20.06 -4.51
N ARG A 77 15.81 21.29 -4.16
CA ARG A 77 16.29 22.28 -5.15
C ARG A 77 17.50 21.80 -5.93
N ALA A 78 18.40 21.04 -5.31
CA ALA A 78 19.62 20.55 -5.96
C ALA A 78 19.34 19.38 -6.94
N ILE A 79 18.27 18.60 -6.74
CA ILE A 79 17.93 17.45 -7.59
C ILE A 79 16.89 17.78 -8.67
N LEU A 80 16.11 18.86 -8.52
CA LEU A 80 15.15 19.30 -9.52
C LEU A 80 15.82 20.29 -10.48
N ASP A 81 15.62 20.07 -11.78
CA ASP A 81 16.13 20.96 -12.83
C ASP A 81 15.34 22.28 -12.88
N GLU A 82 15.95 23.36 -13.38
CA GLU A 82 15.33 24.70 -13.44
C GLU A 82 14.14 24.71 -14.43
N GLY A 83 12.93 24.44 -13.93
CA GLY A 83 11.68 24.45 -14.69
C GLY A 83 10.56 25.23 -13.98
N GLU A 84 9.50 25.57 -14.73
CA GLU A 84 8.39 26.41 -14.24
C GLU A 84 7.62 25.83 -13.04
N ASP A 85 7.82 24.55 -12.68
CA ASP A 85 7.05 23.85 -11.64
C ASP A 85 7.88 23.49 -10.39
N VAL A 86 9.14 23.95 -10.29
CA VAL A 86 10.05 23.58 -9.18
C VAL A 86 9.50 24.03 -7.82
N GLU A 87 9.04 25.28 -7.71
CA GLU A 87 8.50 25.82 -6.45
C GLU A 87 7.24 25.06 -6.00
N ARG A 88 6.37 24.70 -6.96
CA ARG A 88 5.18 23.90 -6.68
C ARG A 88 5.56 22.50 -6.19
N GLN A 89 6.54 21.87 -6.83
CA GLN A 89 7.02 20.55 -6.44
C GLN A 89 7.72 20.55 -5.08
N ILE A 90 8.43 21.62 -4.73
CA ILE A 90 9.02 21.80 -3.40
C ILE A 90 7.91 21.92 -2.36
N ALA A 91 6.92 22.78 -2.60
CA ALA A 91 5.81 22.99 -1.67
C ALA A 91 5.05 21.68 -1.39
N VAL A 92 4.73 20.89 -2.43
CA VAL A 92 4.04 19.60 -2.28
C VAL A 92 4.89 18.55 -1.56
N ARG A 93 6.23 18.59 -1.70
CA ARG A 93 7.13 17.64 -1.01
C ARG A 93 7.36 17.96 0.47
N LEU A 94 7.11 19.19 0.90
CA LEU A 94 7.34 19.67 2.26
C LEU A 94 6.06 19.77 3.11
N GLU A 95 4.89 19.56 2.50
CA GLU A 95 3.59 19.46 3.17
C GLU A 95 3.41 18.09 3.85
#